data_AF-A0A6V7WU59-F1
#
_entry.id   AF-A0A6V7WU59-F1
#
_cell.length_a   1.000
_cell.length_b   1.000
_cell.length_c   1.000
_cell.angle_alpha   90.00
_cell.angle_beta   90.00
_cell.angle_gamma   90.00
#
_symmetry.space_group_name_H-M   'P 1'
#
loop_
_entity.id
_entity.type
_entity.pdbx_description
1 polymer ?
#
loop_
_entity_poly.entity_id
_entity_poly.type
_entity_poly.pdbx_seq_one_letter_code
_entity_poly.pdbx_strand_id
1 'polypeptide(L)'
;MERISTNETRKGCGDCETKACRKCLSHLCNDWKDNPYYCYSNQGANGVSECNDPDCYISKSKNKIDNKTEYYQNCGKCPKTRLSLNGKSDELLGERLKENYIDDFKCADCNNGTLCNSEKFIEEKLFCLERSINDSMFVKGARVCEEQCFVSRDNLTGYVTQGCGSCLTNDTTECHECKEDYCNEERKVYKHCLADNGEICKTPFDAPCYLWRNPTNGVKKGCGACPFFTCKECNTHRCNNETELPFYCFGFMASYKECNESNCYIAKIEEKVRGVFILKFTADILC
;
A
#
# COMPACT_ATOMS: atom_id res chain seq x y z
N MET A 1 45.05 -12.59 -9.60
CA MET A 1 43.91 -13.53 -9.62
C MET A 1 42.65 -12.68 -9.68
N GLU A 2 41.68 -13.10 -10.47
CA GLU A 2 40.46 -12.35 -10.75
C GLU A 2 39.24 -13.24 -10.48
N ARG A 3 38.21 -12.70 -9.83
CA ARG A 3 36.88 -13.32 -9.82
C ARG A 3 36.01 -12.68 -10.89
N ILE A 4 35.43 -13.51 -11.75
CA ILE A 4 34.46 -13.04 -12.75
C ILE A 4 33.03 -13.13 -12.20
N SER A 5 32.07 -12.57 -12.94
CA SER A 5 30.66 -12.47 -12.50
C SER A 5 29.98 -13.82 -12.21
N THR A 6 30.52 -14.93 -12.72
CA THR A 6 30.06 -16.31 -12.42
C THR A 6 30.68 -16.91 -11.16
N ASN A 7 31.42 -16.12 -10.37
CA ASN A 7 32.15 -16.55 -9.18
C ASN A 7 33.32 -17.53 -9.46
N GLU A 8 33.68 -17.70 -10.73
CA GLU A 8 34.87 -18.43 -11.15
C GLU A 8 36.14 -17.59 -10.95
N THR A 9 37.26 -18.26 -10.67
CA THR A 9 38.56 -17.60 -10.53
C THR A 9 39.44 -17.79 -11.76
N ARG A 10 39.93 -16.68 -12.31
CA ARG A 10 40.97 -16.66 -13.34
C ARG A 10 42.32 -16.34 -12.71
N LYS A 11 43.31 -17.17 -13.00
CA LYS A 11 44.70 -16.99 -12.60
C LYS A 11 45.51 -16.59 -13.84
N GLY A 12 46.46 -15.67 -13.66
CA GLY A 12 47.29 -15.18 -14.76
C GLY A 12 48.46 -14.37 -14.23
N CYS A 13 49.32 -13.95 -15.16
CA CYS A 13 50.43 -13.04 -14.92
C CYS A 13 50.14 -11.70 -15.61
N GLY A 14 50.64 -10.59 -15.05
CA GLY A 14 50.44 -9.25 -15.57
C GLY A 14 49.54 -8.39 -14.69
N ASP A 15 49.06 -7.29 -15.27
CA ASP A 15 48.22 -6.34 -14.58
C ASP A 15 46.76 -6.82 -14.48
N CYS A 16 46.04 -6.28 -13.49
CA CYS A 16 44.64 -6.56 -13.30
C CYS A 16 43.82 -5.75 -14.30
N GLU A 17 43.11 -6.44 -15.19
CA GLU A 17 42.25 -5.80 -16.20
C GLU A 17 40.87 -5.43 -15.65
N THR A 18 40.46 -6.02 -14.53
CA THR A 18 39.16 -5.74 -13.90
C THR A 18 39.25 -5.30 -12.45
N LYS A 19 38.13 -4.76 -11.97
CA LYS A 19 37.98 -4.24 -10.60
C LYS A 19 37.90 -5.34 -9.53
N ALA A 20 37.63 -6.58 -9.92
CA ALA A 20 37.58 -7.75 -9.03
C ALA A 20 38.85 -8.60 -9.14
N CYS A 21 40.00 -7.93 -9.19
CA CYS A 21 41.30 -8.56 -9.37
C CYS A 21 42.29 -8.10 -8.29
N ARG A 22 43.04 -9.07 -7.78
CA ARG A 22 44.07 -8.87 -6.78
C ARG A 22 45.43 -9.30 -7.31
N LYS A 23 46.39 -8.40 -7.19
CA LYS A 23 47.80 -8.63 -7.53
C LYS A 23 48.54 -9.21 -6.34
N CYS A 24 49.60 -9.94 -6.62
CA CYS A 24 50.51 -10.46 -5.61
C CYS A 24 51.92 -10.51 -6.21
N LEU A 25 52.94 -10.37 -5.36
CA LEU A 25 54.32 -10.16 -5.82
C LEU A 25 55.26 -11.32 -5.49
N SER A 26 54.83 -12.30 -4.69
CA SER A 26 55.64 -13.47 -4.36
C SER A 26 55.53 -14.58 -5.40
N HIS A 27 56.51 -15.49 -5.43
CA HIS A 27 56.50 -16.64 -6.33
C HIS A 27 55.25 -17.52 -6.08
N LEU A 28 54.53 -17.88 -7.15
CA LEU A 28 53.30 -18.71 -7.12
C LEU A 28 52.19 -18.19 -6.18
N CYS A 29 52.18 -16.88 -5.93
CA CYS A 29 51.23 -16.25 -5.02
C CYS A 29 49.77 -16.23 -5.50
N ASN A 30 49.51 -16.64 -6.75
CA ASN A 30 48.18 -16.68 -7.35
C ASN A 30 47.45 -18.01 -7.04
N ASP A 31 47.85 -18.74 -6.01
CA ASP A 31 47.23 -19.99 -5.54
C ASP A 31 46.61 -19.85 -4.14
N TRP A 32 45.69 -18.90 -3.98
CA TRP A 32 44.98 -18.69 -2.72
C TRP A 32 43.83 -19.68 -2.52
N LYS A 33 43.71 -20.16 -1.28
CA LYS A 33 42.57 -20.95 -0.81
C LYS A 33 41.40 -20.07 -0.36
N ASP A 34 41.69 -18.90 0.19
CA ASP A 34 40.70 -17.88 0.56
C ASP A 34 40.60 -16.82 -0.54
N ASN A 35 39.63 -17.02 -1.45
CA ASN A 35 39.35 -16.06 -2.50
C ASN A 35 38.27 -15.08 -2.01
N PRO A 36 38.57 -13.77 -1.93
CA PRO A 36 37.60 -12.77 -1.49
C PRO A 36 36.51 -12.59 -2.53
N TYR A 37 35.28 -12.33 -2.09
CA TYR A 37 34.18 -11.93 -2.97
C TYR A 37 34.31 -10.46 -3.31
N TYR A 38 33.64 -10.02 -4.37
CA TYR A 38 33.67 -8.62 -4.75
C TYR A 38 32.24 -8.12 -4.96
N CYS A 39 31.92 -6.97 -4.37
CA CYS A 39 30.65 -6.28 -4.57
C CYS A 39 30.91 -4.89 -5.14
N TYR A 40 29.98 -4.35 -5.93
CA TYR A 40 29.99 -2.92 -6.17
C TYR A 40 29.84 -2.20 -4.83
N SER A 41 30.57 -1.10 -4.67
CA SER A 41 30.63 -0.39 -3.41
C SER A 41 30.92 1.09 -3.62
N ASN A 42 30.14 1.94 -2.95
CA ASN A 42 30.39 3.37 -2.92
C ASN A 42 31.63 3.74 -2.08
N GLN A 43 32.06 2.85 -1.19
CA GLN A 43 33.23 3.05 -0.33
C GLN A 43 34.49 2.33 -0.85
N GLY A 44 34.33 1.47 -1.84
CA GLY A 44 35.39 0.62 -2.36
C GLY A 44 36.35 1.32 -3.32
N ALA A 45 37.59 0.83 -3.40
CA ALA A 45 38.56 1.32 -4.36
C ALA A 45 38.05 1.09 -5.79
N ASN A 46 38.05 2.13 -6.63
CA ASN A 46 37.48 2.11 -7.98
C ASN A 46 36.00 1.67 -8.06
N GLY A 47 35.24 1.80 -6.97
CA GLY A 47 33.82 1.44 -6.90
C GLY A 47 33.53 -0.03 -6.60
N VAL A 48 34.52 -0.77 -6.07
CA VAL A 48 34.40 -2.19 -5.70
C VAL A 48 35.05 -2.44 -4.35
N SER A 49 34.41 -3.27 -3.51
CA SER A 49 34.95 -3.72 -2.22
C SER A 49 35.22 -5.22 -2.24
N GLU A 50 36.32 -5.63 -1.59
CA GLU A 50 36.56 -7.03 -1.21
C GLU A 50 35.68 -7.42 -0.02
N CYS A 51 35.01 -8.56 -0.12
CA CYS A 51 34.05 -9.06 0.85
C CYS A 51 34.43 -10.46 1.33
N ASN A 52 34.22 -10.72 2.62
CA ASN A 52 34.44 -12.04 3.21
C ASN A 52 33.28 -13.01 2.92
N ASP A 53 32.12 -12.47 2.58
CA ASP A 53 30.88 -13.18 2.31
C ASP A 53 30.42 -12.87 0.88
N PRO A 54 29.80 -13.83 0.16
CA PRO A 54 29.40 -13.64 -1.23
C PRO A 54 28.15 -12.78 -1.42
N ASP A 55 27.48 -12.38 -0.34
CA ASP A 55 26.30 -11.55 -0.43
C ASP A 55 26.68 -10.11 -0.74
N CYS A 56 26.01 -9.53 -1.72
CA CYS A 56 26.08 -8.12 -2.06
C CYS A 56 24.68 -7.52 -1.99
N TYR A 57 24.58 -6.26 -1.56
CA TYR A 57 23.31 -5.54 -1.60
C TYR A 57 23.43 -4.18 -2.26
N ILE A 58 22.31 -3.72 -2.78
CA ILE A 58 22.09 -2.36 -3.23
C ILE A 58 20.81 -1.85 -2.59
N SER A 59 20.82 -0.57 -2.23
CA SER A 59 19.65 0.16 -1.83
C SER A 59 19.47 1.40 -2.68
N LYS A 60 18.21 1.74 -2.92
CA LYS A 60 17.76 2.94 -3.62
C LYS A 60 16.93 3.75 -2.65
N SER A 61 17.31 5.00 -2.45
CA SER A 61 16.56 5.94 -1.64
C SER A 61 16.19 7.17 -2.45
N LYS A 62 15.04 7.76 -2.10
CA LYS A 62 14.59 9.02 -2.68
C LYS A 62 14.42 10.07 -1.58
N ASN A 63 15.18 11.15 -1.70
CA ASN A 63 15.15 12.25 -0.74
C ASN A 63 13.92 13.14 -1.00
N LYS A 64 13.21 13.49 0.08
CA LYS A 64 12.00 14.30 0.08
C LYS A 64 12.23 15.75 -0.36
N ILE A 65 13.40 16.32 -0.06
CA ILE A 65 13.66 17.76 -0.23
C ILE A 65 13.98 18.09 -1.69
N ASP A 66 14.93 17.36 -2.28
CA ASP A 66 15.45 17.64 -3.62
C ASP A 66 14.96 16.64 -4.68
N ASN A 67 14.12 15.67 -4.28
CA ASN A 67 13.57 14.62 -5.13
C ASN A 67 14.66 13.74 -5.80
N LYS A 68 15.90 13.80 -5.29
CA LYS A 68 17.05 13.11 -5.85
C LYS A 68 17.04 11.65 -5.46
N THR A 69 17.39 10.80 -6.42
CA THR A 69 17.57 9.37 -6.22
C THR A 69 19.03 9.09 -5.91
N GLU A 70 19.29 8.32 -4.85
CA GLU A 70 20.62 7.86 -4.49
C GLU A 70 20.67 6.35 -4.45
N TYR A 71 21.80 5.80 -4.87
CA TYR A 71 22.10 4.37 -4.76
C TYR A 71 23.25 4.17 -3.77
N TYR A 72 23.07 3.16 -2.92
CA TYR A 72 24.09 2.71 -1.99
C TYR A 72 24.33 1.22 -2.12
N GLN A 73 25.57 0.83 -2.33
CA GLN A 73 26.02 -0.52 -2.64
C GLN A 73 27.10 -0.91 -1.64
N ASN A 74 27.02 -2.13 -1.10
CA ASN A 74 28.09 -2.68 -0.25
C ASN A 74 28.02 -4.22 -0.16
N CYS A 75 28.99 -4.82 0.51
CA CYS A 75 28.98 -6.22 0.93
C CYS A 75 27.87 -6.49 1.96
N GLY A 76 27.29 -7.69 1.94
CA GLY A 76 26.30 -8.19 2.90
C GLY A 76 24.89 -8.26 2.33
N LYS A 77 23.91 -8.44 3.25
CA LYS A 77 22.49 -8.53 2.93
C LYS A 77 21.76 -7.23 3.22
N CYS A 78 20.56 -7.09 2.65
CA CYS A 78 19.68 -6.00 3.02
C CYS A 78 19.34 -6.03 4.52
N PRO A 79 19.36 -4.87 5.21
CA PRO A 79 18.98 -4.79 6.61
C PRO A 79 17.55 -5.31 6.85
N LYS A 80 17.32 -5.92 8.01
CA LYS A 80 16.02 -6.58 8.35
C LYS A 80 14.86 -5.63 8.54
N THR A 81 15.12 -4.40 8.97
CA THR A 81 14.11 -3.34 9.06
C THR A 81 14.77 -1.99 8.78
N ARG A 82 13.97 -0.97 8.43
CA ARG A 82 14.40 0.44 8.38
C ARG A 82 15.02 0.93 9.70
N LEU A 83 14.72 0.26 10.82
CA LEU A 83 15.18 0.57 12.17
C LEU A 83 16.38 -0.27 12.63
N SER A 84 16.71 -1.37 11.96
CA SER A 84 17.83 -2.27 12.32
C SER A 84 19.21 -1.72 11.94
N LEU A 85 19.28 -0.50 11.40
CA LEU A 85 20.51 0.16 10.99
C LEU A 85 21.31 0.80 12.14
N ASN A 86 20.78 0.76 13.36
CA ASN A 86 21.51 1.21 14.55
C ASN A 86 22.47 0.16 15.12
N GLY A 87 22.61 -1.01 14.47
CA GLY A 87 23.41 -2.13 14.96
C GLY A 87 24.49 -2.59 13.97
N LYS A 88 25.67 -1.98 14.05
CA LYS A 88 26.98 -2.53 13.64
C LYS A 88 27.26 -2.92 12.18
N SER A 89 26.32 -2.86 11.24
CA SER A 89 26.64 -3.01 9.81
C SER A 89 26.32 -1.70 9.08
N ASP A 90 27.38 -0.92 8.84
CA ASP A 90 27.39 0.31 8.04
C ASP A 90 26.78 1.56 8.72
N GLU A 91 27.58 2.18 9.60
CA GLU A 91 27.26 3.43 10.31
C GLU A 91 26.81 4.55 9.35
N LEU A 92 27.35 4.58 8.13
CA LEU A 92 27.07 5.57 7.10
C LEU A 92 25.66 5.42 6.48
N LEU A 93 25.20 4.18 6.29
CA LEU A 93 23.82 3.91 5.86
C LEU A 93 22.84 4.20 7.00
N GLY A 94 23.22 3.89 8.24
CA GLY A 94 22.43 4.23 9.43
C GLY A 94 22.27 5.74 9.64
N GLU A 95 23.32 6.54 9.42
CA GLU A 95 23.23 8.00 9.45
C GLU A 95 22.31 8.55 8.35
N ARG A 96 22.43 8.05 7.10
CA ARG A 96 21.56 8.47 5.99
C ARG A 96 20.08 8.12 6.20
N LEU A 97 19.79 7.03 6.91
CA LEU A 97 18.42 6.54 7.13
C LEU A 97 17.76 7.08 8.42
N LYS A 98 18.53 7.69 9.33
CA LYS A 98 18.02 8.36 10.55
C LYS A 98 17.29 9.67 10.24
N GLU A 99 17.51 10.23 9.07
CA GLU A 99 16.85 11.43 8.64
C GLU A 99 15.42 11.13 8.14
N ASN A 100 14.42 11.82 8.71
CA ASN A 100 13.00 11.74 8.34
C ASN A 100 12.68 12.18 6.89
N TYR A 101 13.70 12.29 6.03
CA TYR A 101 13.67 12.83 4.68
C TYR A 101 13.63 11.78 3.58
N ILE A 102 13.31 10.52 3.88
CA ILE A 102 13.22 9.46 2.87
C ILE A 102 11.77 9.01 2.71
N ASP A 103 11.23 9.23 1.51
CA ASP A 103 9.87 8.85 1.10
C ASP A 103 9.80 7.42 0.54
N ASP A 104 10.89 6.97 -0.08
CA ASP A 104 10.95 5.68 -0.77
C ASP A 104 12.33 5.07 -0.51
N PHE A 105 12.34 3.86 0.05
CA PHE A 105 13.55 3.11 0.33
C PHE A 105 13.34 1.68 -0.14
N LYS A 106 14.15 1.25 -1.10
CA LYS A 106 14.18 -0.10 -1.64
C LYS A 106 15.54 -0.71 -1.36
N CYS A 107 15.58 -2.00 -1.06
CA CYS A 107 16.81 -2.75 -0.90
C CYS A 107 16.66 -4.12 -1.53
N ALA A 108 17.65 -4.48 -2.33
CA ALA A 108 17.79 -5.79 -2.93
C ALA A 108 19.18 -6.36 -2.61
N ASP A 109 19.22 -7.59 -2.12
CA ASP A 109 20.44 -8.39 -2.04
C ASP A 109 20.42 -9.47 -3.11
N CYS A 110 21.59 -9.70 -3.70
CA CYS A 110 21.82 -10.81 -4.60
C CYS A 110 22.63 -11.85 -3.82
N ASN A 111 21.95 -12.92 -3.44
CA ASN A 111 22.58 -14.03 -2.72
C ASN A 111 23.64 -14.69 -3.61
N ASN A 112 24.83 -14.85 -3.04
CA ASN A 112 25.88 -15.68 -3.62
C ASN A 112 26.46 -15.20 -4.98
N GLY A 113 26.47 -13.90 -5.26
CA GLY A 113 26.88 -13.31 -6.54
C GLY A 113 28.01 -12.30 -6.40
N THR A 114 29.00 -12.35 -7.30
CA THR A 114 30.06 -11.33 -7.38
C THR A 114 29.63 -10.19 -8.30
N LEU A 115 29.78 -8.93 -7.86
CA LEU A 115 29.45 -7.71 -8.60
C LEU A 115 28.00 -7.69 -9.13
N CYS A 116 27.06 -8.26 -8.37
CA CYS A 116 25.67 -8.43 -8.81
C CYS A 116 24.75 -7.26 -8.42
N ASN A 117 25.14 -6.46 -7.43
CA ASN A 117 24.36 -5.37 -6.83
C ASN A 117 24.39 -4.08 -7.67
N SER A 118 24.07 -4.18 -8.96
CA SER A 118 24.02 -3.04 -9.89
C SER A 118 22.71 -2.23 -9.76
N GLU A 119 22.68 -0.99 -10.28
CA GLU A 119 21.44 -0.20 -10.35
C GLU A 119 20.35 -0.93 -11.16
N LYS A 120 20.72 -1.53 -12.30
CA LYS A 120 19.79 -2.34 -13.11
C LYS A 120 19.17 -3.48 -12.29
N PHE A 121 19.95 -4.11 -11.42
CA PHE A 121 19.47 -5.22 -10.60
C PHE A 121 18.31 -4.81 -9.69
N ILE A 122 18.37 -3.66 -9.02
CA ILE A 122 17.28 -3.22 -8.12
C ILE A 122 16.05 -2.71 -8.88
N GLU A 123 16.23 -2.10 -10.06
CA GLU A 123 15.09 -1.66 -10.89
C GLU A 123 14.26 -2.82 -11.46
N GLU A 124 14.87 -4.00 -11.62
CA GLU A 124 14.19 -5.21 -12.11
C GLU A 124 13.49 -6.00 -10.97
N LYS A 125 13.59 -5.54 -9.72
CA LYS A 125 12.95 -6.20 -8.58
C LYS A 125 11.56 -5.64 -8.30
N LEU A 126 10.70 -6.52 -7.80
CA LEU A 126 9.36 -6.19 -7.37
C LEU A 126 9.35 -5.79 -5.89
N PHE A 127 8.65 -4.70 -5.56
CA PHE A 127 8.39 -4.26 -4.19
C PHE A 127 6.89 -4.07 -3.98
N CYS A 128 6.37 -4.45 -2.81
CA CYS A 128 4.94 -4.38 -2.51
C CYS A 128 4.62 -3.39 -1.40
N LEU A 129 3.37 -2.95 -1.32
CA LEU A 129 2.86 -2.29 -0.13
C LEU A 129 2.75 -3.31 1.00
N GLU A 130 3.09 -2.90 2.22
CA GLU A 130 3.03 -3.73 3.41
C GLU A 130 2.05 -3.12 4.41
N ARG A 131 1.15 -3.95 4.94
CA ARG A 131 0.24 -3.58 6.01
C ARG A 131 -0.14 -4.81 6.81
N SER A 132 0.10 -4.77 8.11
CA SER A 132 -0.36 -5.79 9.05
C SER A 132 -1.72 -5.40 9.63
N ILE A 133 -2.39 -6.38 10.27
CA ILE A 133 -3.72 -6.20 10.88
C ILE A 133 -3.76 -5.04 11.89
N ASN A 134 -2.66 -4.82 12.61
CA ASN A 134 -2.56 -3.78 13.65
C ASN A 134 -2.12 -2.41 13.11
N ASP A 135 -1.80 -2.30 11.82
CA ASP A 135 -1.26 -1.07 11.25
C ASP A 135 -2.40 -0.16 10.78
N SER A 136 -2.37 1.09 11.25
CA SER A 136 -3.34 2.11 10.86
C SER A 136 -3.21 2.53 9.41
N MET A 137 -2.01 2.40 8.82
CA MET A 137 -1.67 2.78 7.46
C MET A 137 -0.75 1.74 6.83
N PHE A 138 -0.79 1.64 5.51
CA PHE A 138 0.20 0.88 4.76
C PHE A 138 1.53 1.64 4.68
N VAL A 139 2.60 0.89 4.46
CA VAL A 139 3.93 1.44 4.14
C VAL A 139 4.41 0.88 2.81
N LYS A 140 5.35 1.57 2.16
CA LYS A 140 6.09 0.98 1.04
C LYS A 140 7.07 -0.04 1.60
N GLY A 141 6.93 -1.30 1.20
CA GLY A 141 7.87 -2.37 1.54
C GLY A 141 9.25 -2.05 1.00
N ALA A 142 10.25 -2.27 1.84
CA ALA A 142 11.66 -1.99 1.53
C ALA A 142 12.38 -3.18 0.90
N ARG A 143 11.78 -4.37 0.94
CA ARG A 143 12.41 -5.62 0.51
C ARG A 143 11.80 -6.14 -0.77
N VAL A 144 12.61 -6.87 -1.50
CA VAL A 144 12.21 -7.58 -2.72
C VAL A 144 11.13 -8.60 -2.39
N CYS A 145 10.08 -8.62 -3.20
CA CYS A 145 9.12 -9.69 -3.30
C CYS A 145 9.45 -10.53 -4.55
N GLU A 146 9.63 -11.84 -4.40
CA GLU A 146 10.16 -12.67 -5.50
C GLU A 146 9.14 -12.96 -6.60
N GLU A 147 7.84 -12.98 -6.28
CA GLU A 147 6.82 -13.46 -7.22
C GLU A 147 5.76 -12.40 -7.55
N GLN A 148 5.01 -11.96 -6.54
CA GLN A 148 3.87 -11.06 -6.70
C GLN A 148 3.50 -10.37 -5.38
N CYS A 149 2.67 -9.35 -5.49
CA CYS A 149 2.05 -8.65 -4.36
C CYS A 149 0.62 -9.13 -4.18
N PHE A 150 0.14 -9.11 -2.93
CA PHE A 150 -1.27 -9.30 -2.63
C PHE A 150 -1.83 -8.17 -1.77
N VAL A 151 -3.13 -7.94 -1.91
CA VAL A 151 -3.95 -7.19 -0.94
C VAL A 151 -5.18 -8.02 -0.63
N SER A 152 -5.48 -8.20 0.64
CA SER A 152 -6.61 -8.99 1.10
C SER A 152 -7.42 -8.24 2.14
N ARG A 153 -8.74 -8.33 2.08
CA ARG A 153 -9.65 -7.92 3.15
C ARG A 153 -10.27 -9.14 3.79
N ASP A 154 -10.13 -9.27 5.10
CA ASP A 154 -10.78 -10.35 5.85
C ASP A 154 -12.30 -10.15 5.87
N ASN A 155 -13.06 -11.18 5.48
CA ASN A 155 -14.52 -11.13 5.43
C ASN A 155 -15.15 -10.75 6.77
N LEU A 156 -14.69 -11.38 7.86
CA LEU A 156 -15.34 -11.30 9.17
C LEU A 156 -15.04 -9.98 9.89
N THR A 157 -13.78 -9.61 9.92
CA THR A 157 -13.28 -8.44 10.65
C THR A 157 -13.24 -7.19 9.79
N GLY A 158 -13.04 -7.34 8.48
CA GLY A 158 -12.87 -6.23 7.55
C GLY A 158 -11.45 -5.67 7.48
N TYR A 159 -10.50 -6.23 8.23
CA TYR A 159 -9.10 -5.80 8.22
C TYR A 159 -8.46 -6.05 6.86
N VAL A 160 -7.57 -5.14 6.48
CA VAL A 160 -6.82 -5.21 5.22
C VAL A 160 -5.38 -5.58 5.51
N THR A 161 -4.89 -6.60 4.82
CA THR A 161 -3.48 -7.01 4.82
C THR A 161 -2.90 -6.85 3.43
N GLN A 162 -1.64 -6.42 3.38
CA GLN A 162 -0.90 -6.18 2.14
C GLN A 162 0.52 -6.72 2.32
N GLY A 163 1.08 -7.34 1.28
CA GLY A 163 2.46 -7.79 1.31
C GLY A 163 2.89 -8.58 0.07
N CYS A 164 4.04 -9.24 0.19
CA CYS A 164 4.53 -10.19 -0.81
C CYS A 164 3.76 -11.51 -0.73
N GLY A 165 3.59 -12.16 -1.87
CA GLY A 165 3.02 -13.51 -1.98
C GLY A 165 1.62 -13.49 -2.59
N SER A 166 0.91 -14.58 -2.35
CA SER A 166 -0.37 -14.88 -3.02
C SER A 166 -1.55 -14.78 -2.07
N CYS A 167 -2.72 -14.61 -2.64
CA CYS A 167 -3.99 -14.67 -1.94
C CYS A 167 -4.22 -16.04 -1.32
N LEU A 168 -4.70 -16.05 -0.07
CA LEU A 168 -5.12 -17.27 0.63
C LEU A 168 -6.53 -17.72 0.23
N THR A 169 -7.28 -16.83 -0.43
CA THR A 169 -8.65 -17.05 -0.90
C THR A 169 -8.72 -16.82 -2.41
N ASN A 170 -9.60 -17.59 -3.07
CA ASN A 170 -9.90 -17.40 -4.49
C ASN A 170 -10.98 -16.33 -4.72
N ASP A 171 -11.54 -15.75 -3.67
CA ASP A 171 -12.51 -14.67 -3.79
C ASP A 171 -11.82 -13.37 -4.23
N THR A 172 -11.91 -13.08 -5.53
CA THR A 172 -11.30 -11.90 -6.15
C THR A 172 -11.88 -10.58 -5.67
N THR A 173 -13.02 -10.60 -4.96
CA THR A 173 -13.58 -9.40 -4.32
C THR A 173 -12.87 -9.11 -3.01
N GLU A 174 -12.32 -10.11 -2.34
CA GLU A 174 -11.62 -9.94 -1.07
C GLU A 174 -10.12 -9.95 -1.22
N CYS A 175 -9.58 -10.55 -2.27
CA CYS A 175 -8.16 -10.59 -2.48
C CYS A 175 -7.77 -10.34 -3.93
N HIS A 176 -6.71 -9.57 -4.12
CA HIS A 176 -6.18 -9.22 -5.43
C HIS A 176 -4.66 -9.41 -5.46
N GLU A 177 -4.18 -10.03 -6.53
CA GLU A 177 -2.75 -10.27 -6.80
C GLU A 177 -2.29 -9.44 -7.98
N CYS A 178 -1.04 -8.96 -7.95
CA CYS A 178 -0.47 -8.16 -9.03
C CYS A 178 1.07 -8.22 -9.03
N LYS A 179 1.70 -7.87 -10.17
CA LYS A 179 3.15 -8.07 -10.43
C LYS A 179 3.90 -6.78 -10.78
N GLU A 180 3.33 -5.64 -10.40
CA GLU A 180 3.93 -4.32 -10.60
C GLU A 180 4.31 -3.71 -9.25
N ASP A 181 5.30 -2.82 -9.23
CA ASP A 181 5.74 -2.17 -8.00
C ASP A 181 4.58 -1.45 -7.28
N TYR A 182 4.40 -1.77 -6.00
CA TYR A 182 3.40 -1.18 -5.10
C TYR A 182 1.96 -1.25 -5.63
N CYS A 183 1.64 -2.25 -6.46
CA CYS A 183 0.36 -2.38 -7.15
C CYS A 183 -0.81 -2.81 -6.26
N ASN A 184 -0.54 -3.36 -5.09
CA ASN A 184 -1.49 -4.01 -4.19
C ASN A 184 -2.22 -3.00 -3.30
N GLU A 185 -2.82 -1.97 -3.88
CA GLU A 185 -3.56 -0.94 -3.15
C GLU A 185 -4.91 -1.47 -2.60
N GLU A 186 -5.34 -0.95 -1.43
CA GLU A 186 -6.61 -1.34 -0.79
C GLU A 186 -7.83 -1.21 -1.72
N ARG A 187 -7.82 -0.23 -2.64
CA ARG A 187 -8.92 -0.02 -3.59
C ARG A 187 -9.14 -1.15 -4.60
N LYS A 188 -8.19 -2.08 -4.70
CA LYS A 188 -8.28 -3.26 -5.59
C LYS A 188 -9.21 -4.33 -5.04
N VAL A 189 -9.54 -4.28 -3.75
CA VAL A 189 -10.50 -5.19 -3.11
C VAL A 189 -11.78 -4.44 -2.74
N TYR A 190 -12.86 -5.19 -2.60
CA TYR A 190 -14.17 -4.66 -2.30
C TYR A 190 -14.20 -4.14 -0.86
N LYS A 191 -15.06 -3.15 -0.66
CA LYS A 191 -15.45 -2.67 0.65
C LYS A 191 -16.64 -3.49 1.15
N HIS A 192 -16.74 -3.65 2.46
CA HIS A 192 -17.87 -4.32 3.10
C HIS A 192 -18.86 -3.28 3.64
N CYS A 193 -20.14 -3.55 3.45
CA CYS A 193 -21.25 -2.80 4.05
C CYS A 193 -22.13 -3.77 4.85
N LEU A 194 -22.95 -3.24 5.75
CA LEU A 194 -23.96 -4.02 6.45
C LEU A 194 -25.21 -4.18 5.58
N ALA A 195 -25.76 -5.39 5.54
CA ALA A 195 -27.05 -5.70 4.96
C ALA A 195 -28.15 -5.74 6.03
N ASP A 196 -29.41 -5.73 5.59
CA ASP A 196 -30.60 -5.73 6.46
C ASP A 196 -30.64 -6.82 7.54
N ASN A 197 -30.14 -8.00 7.22
CA ASN A 197 -30.12 -9.17 8.10
C ASN A 197 -28.92 -9.20 9.05
N GLY A 198 -28.10 -8.13 9.05
CA GLY A 198 -26.85 -8.07 9.80
C GLY A 198 -25.67 -8.79 9.11
N GLU A 199 -25.90 -9.41 7.94
CA GLU A 199 -24.82 -9.97 7.13
C GLU A 199 -24.03 -8.86 6.43
N ILE A 200 -22.94 -9.28 5.81
CA ILE A 200 -22.05 -8.42 5.06
C ILE A 200 -22.37 -8.54 3.59
N CYS A 201 -22.60 -7.40 2.93
CA CYS A 201 -22.57 -7.31 1.48
C CYS A 201 -21.25 -6.67 1.04
N LYS A 202 -20.78 -7.04 -0.15
CA LYS A 202 -19.54 -6.54 -0.75
C LYS A 202 -19.86 -5.59 -1.90
N THR A 203 -19.12 -4.49 -2.00
CA THR A 203 -19.29 -3.50 -3.06
C THR A 203 -17.92 -2.99 -3.52
N PRO A 204 -17.75 -2.56 -4.79
CA PRO A 204 -16.49 -1.94 -5.22
C PRO A 204 -16.02 -0.85 -4.26
N PHE A 205 -14.71 -0.64 -4.12
CA PHE A 205 -14.14 0.23 -3.08
C PHE A 205 -14.76 1.64 -3.05
N ASP A 206 -14.90 2.25 -4.23
CA ASP A 206 -15.44 3.61 -4.39
C ASP A 206 -16.97 3.66 -4.39
N ALA A 207 -17.66 2.51 -4.41
CA ALA A 207 -19.11 2.47 -4.35
C ALA A 207 -19.59 2.67 -2.89
N PRO A 208 -20.66 3.43 -2.65
CA PRO A 208 -21.13 3.70 -1.29
C PRO A 208 -21.73 2.46 -0.61
N CYS A 209 -21.83 2.55 0.71
CA CYS A 209 -22.80 1.80 1.48
C CYS A 209 -24.01 2.70 1.70
N TYR A 210 -25.20 2.11 1.83
CA TYR A 210 -26.40 2.89 2.07
C TYR A 210 -27.14 2.46 3.34
N LEU A 211 -27.92 3.41 3.87
CA LEU A 211 -28.97 3.17 4.84
C LEU A 211 -30.19 4.04 4.47
N TRP A 212 -31.40 3.50 4.56
CA TRP A 212 -32.62 4.25 4.25
C TRP A 212 -33.77 3.88 5.18
N ARG A 213 -34.67 4.84 5.41
CA ARG A 213 -35.88 4.64 6.19
C ARG A 213 -37.01 4.19 5.26
N ASN A 214 -37.55 3.01 5.52
CA ASN A 214 -38.63 2.42 4.74
C ASN A 214 -40.01 3.00 5.13
N PRO A 215 -41.06 2.75 4.34
CA PRO A 215 -42.40 3.28 4.62
C PRO A 215 -43.02 2.83 5.95
N THR A 216 -42.53 1.76 6.57
CA THR A 216 -42.97 1.28 7.89
C THR A 216 -42.08 1.82 9.02
N ASN A 217 -41.28 2.87 8.76
CA ASN A 217 -40.29 3.44 9.67
C ASN A 217 -39.17 2.47 10.11
N GLY A 218 -38.99 1.35 9.43
CA GLY A 218 -37.82 0.49 9.61
C GLY A 218 -36.59 1.07 8.91
N VAL A 219 -35.41 0.82 9.47
CA VAL A 219 -34.14 1.15 8.81
C VAL A 219 -33.66 -0.05 8.01
N LYS A 220 -33.27 0.21 6.78
CA LYS A 220 -32.79 -0.76 5.80
C LYS A 220 -31.39 -0.39 5.36
N LYS A 221 -30.52 -1.36 5.09
CA LYS A 221 -29.08 -1.22 4.86
C LYS A 221 -28.63 -2.04 3.66
N GLY A 222 -27.61 -1.59 2.97
CA GLY A 222 -27.02 -2.38 1.90
C GLY A 222 -25.82 -1.73 1.21
N CYS A 223 -25.54 -2.26 0.02
CA CYS A 223 -24.40 -1.94 -0.81
C CYS A 223 -24.79 -1.15 -2.05
N GLY A 224 -23.91 -0.27 -2.49
CA GLY A 224 -24.09 0.53 -3.70
C GLY A 224 -24.85 1.82 -3.42
N ALA A 225 -25.30 2.44 -4.52
CA ALA A 225 -26.02 3.70 -4.48
C ALA A 225 -27.39 3.57 -3.81
N CYS A 226 -27.84 4.68 -3.24
CA CYS A 226 -29.13 4.77 -2.60
C CYS A 226 -30.27 4.42 -3.56
N PRO A 227 -31.17 3.48 -3.18
CA PRO A 227 -32.31 3.12 -4.02
C PRO A 227 -33.44 4.17 -4.00
N PHE A 228 -33.47 5.05 -3.00
CA PHE A 228 -34.53 6.04 -2.78
C PHE A 228 -33.94 7.37 -2.26
N PHE A 229 -34.70 8.47 -2.36
CA PHE A 229 -34.28 9.79 -1.87
C PHE A 229 -34.27 9.93 -0.33
N THR A 230 -34.87 9.00 0.42
CA THR A 230 -34.86 8.95 1.91
C THR A 230 -33.69 8.16 2.47
N CYS A 231 -32.59 8.17 1.75
CA CYS A 231 -31.45 7.31 1.95
C CYS A 231 -30.21 8.16 2.15
N LYS A 232 -29.31 7.67 3.02
CA LYS A 232 -27.98 8.24 3.23
C LYS A 232 -26.94 7.27 2.71
N GLU A 233 -25.96 7.83 2.02
CA GLU A 233 -24.79 7.10 1.54
C GLU A 233 -23.59 7.40 2.44
N CYS A 234 -22.67 6.45 2.53
CA CYS A 234 -21.39 6.64 3.18
C CYS A 234 -20.31 5.80 2.49
N ASN A 235 -19.06 6.28 2.52
CA ASN A 235 -18.00 5.76 1.64
C ASN A 235 -16.92 4.95 2.36
N THR A 236 -16.98 4.80 3.67
CA THR A 236 -15.98 4.04 4.44
C THR A 236 -16.47 2.63 4.78
N HIS A 237 -15.54 1.75 5.12
CA HIS A 237 -15.84 0.35 5.46
C HIS A 237 -16.86 0.24 6.59
N ARG A 238 -17.96 -0.49 6.36
CA ARG A 238 -19.07 -0.72 7.31
C ARG A 238 -19.61 0.56 7.96
N CYS A 239 -19.58 1.67 7.22
CA CYS A 239 -20.03 2.97 7.71
C CYS A 239 -21.53 3.05 7.97
N ASN A 240 -22.33 2.19 7.36
CA ASN A 240 -23.79 2.14 7.53
C ASN A 240 -24.21 1.39 8.81
N ASN A 241 -23.44 1.55 9.90
CA ASN A 241 -23.73 0.95 11.21
C ASN A 241 -24.80 1.71 12.00
N GLU A 242 -25.08 2.97 11.64
CA GLU A 242 -26.11 3.78 12.26
C GLU A 242 -27.48 3.09 12.27
N THR A 243 -28.23 3.33 13.34
CA THR A 243 -29.60 2.84 13.54
C THR A 243 -30.62 3.98 13.58
N GLU A 244 -30.17 5.22 13.74
CA GLU A 244 -31.01 6.40 13.86
C GLU A 244 -30.93 7.26 12.62
N LEU A 245 -31.82 7.00 11.66
CA LEU A 245 -32.05 7.91 10.55
C LEU A 245 -33.08 8.98 10.91
N PRO A 246 -33.04 10.18 10.30
CA PRO A 246 -34.15 11.10 10.39
C PRO A 246 -35.43 10.44 9.83
N PHE A 247 -36.57 10.95 10.25
CA PHE A 247 -37.84 10.67 9.61
C PHE A 247 -37.99 11.51 8.36
N TYR A 248 -38.86 11.08 7.45
CA TYR A 248 -39.07 11.74 6.19
C TYR A 248 -40.57 11.93 5.97
N CYS A 249 -40.98 13.16 5.72
CA CYS A 249 -42.34 13.48 5.37
C CYS A 249 -42.42 13.84 3.89
N PHE A 250 -43.36 13.20 3.19
CA PHE A 250 -43.58 13.40 1.75
C PHE A 250 -44.65 14.46 1.51
N GLY A 251 -44.40 15.32 0.53
CA GLY A 251 -45.35 16.33 0.08
C GLY A 251 -45.69 16.17 -1.40
N PHE A 252 -46.24 17.23 -1.95
CA PHE A 252 -46.69 17.26 -3.33
C PHE A 252 -45.52 17.13 -4.32
N MET A 253 -45.75 16.46 -5.46
CA MET A 253 -44.76 16.26 -6.52
C MET A 253 -43.41 15.67 -6.06
N ALA A 254 -43.44 14.66 -5.18
CA ALA A 254 -42.25 13.95 -4.68
C ALA A 254 -41.25 14.83 -3.90
N SER A 255 -41.68 16.00 -3.42
CA SER A 255 -40.93 16.75 -2.41
C SER A 255 -40.91 15.99 -1.08
N TYR A 256 -39.83 16.12 -0.32
CA TYR A 256 -39.71 15.54 1.00
C TYR A 256 -38.99 16.49 1.96
N LYS A 257 -39.26 16.32 3.26
CA LYS A 257 -38.59 17.03 4.34
C LYS A 257 -37.99 16.02 5.32
N GLU A 258 -36.73 16.22 5.71
CA GLU A 258 -36.13 15.49 6.82
C GLU A 258 -36.62 16.03 8.17
N CYS A 259 -36.92 15.12 9.10
CA CYS A 259 -37.65 15.40 10.32
C CYS A 259 -37.07 14.63 11.50
N ASN A 260 -37.10 15.25 12.69
CA ASN A 260 -36.62 14.62 13.92
C ASN A 260 -37.67 13.69 14.54
N GLU A 261 -38.95 13.85 14.18
CA GLU A 261 -40.07 13.06 14.67
C GLU A 261 -40.83 12.38 13.53
N SER A 262 -41.54 11.29 13.83
CA SER A 262 -42.30 10.51 12.84
C SER A 262 -43.62 11.16 12.40
N ASN A 263 -44.03 12.25 13.04
CA ASN A 263 -45.30 12.91 12.76
C ASN A 263 -45.18 13.85 11.56
N CYS A 264 -46.00 13.61 10.55
CA CYS A 264 -46.11 14.46 9.36
C CYS A 264 -47.44 15.19 9.35
N TYR A 265 -47.43 16.49 9.06
CA TYR A 265 -48.65 17.28 8.89
C TYR A 265 -48.69 17.91 7.51
N ILE A 266 -49.89 17.92 6.91
CA ILE A 266 -50.21 18.67 5.71
C ILE A 266 -51.13 19.82 6.12
N ALA A 267 -50.63 21.05 6.02
CA ALA A 267 -51.43 22.23 6.28
C ALA A 267 -52.09 22.72 4.99
N LYS A 268 -53.37 23.11 5.08
CA LYS A 268 -54.07 23.87 4.03
C LYS A 268 -54.00 25.35 4.41
N ILE A 269 -53.37 26.17 3.58
CA ILE A 269 -53.25 27.61 3.82
C ILE A 269 -54.30 28.34 2.97
N GLU A 270 -55.12 29.18 3.59
CA GLU A 270 -56.08 30.04 2.88
C GLU A 270 -55.57 31.49 2.90
N GLU A 271 -55.20 32.03 1.74
CA GLU A 271 -54.75 33.42 1.64
C GLU A 271 -55.93 34.34 1.31
N LYS A 272 -56.10 35.39 2.12
CA LYS A 272 -57.09 36.43 1.87
C LYS A 272 -56.44 37.60 1.12
N VAL A 273 -56.66 37.69 -0.18
CA VAL A 273 -56.17 38.80 -1.02
C VAL A 273 -57.35 39.72 -1.33
N ARG A 274 -57.29 40.98 -0.86
CA ARG A 274 -58.31 42.02 -1.12
C ARG A 274 -59.76 41.59 -0.80
N GLY A 275 -59.96 40.91 0.32
CA GLY A 275 -61.30 40.50 0.75
C GLY A 275 -61.85 39.22 0.11
N VAL A 276 -61.17 38.69 -0.90
CA VAL A 276 -61.48 37.40 -1.55
C VAL A 276 -60.58 36.31 -0.97
N PHE A 277 -61.17 35.19 -0.54
CA PHE A 277 -60.40 34.01 -0.17
C PHE A 277 -59.91 33.33 -1.45
N ILE A 278 -58.59 33.31 -1.64
CA ILE A 278 -57.96 32.54 -2.70
C ILE A 278 -57.47 31.24 -2.06
N LEU A 279 -58.04 30.12 -2.50
CA LEU A 279 -57.55 28.80 -2.13
C LEU A 279 -56.23 28.54 -2.86
N LYS A 280 -55.12 28.77 -2.17
CA LYS A 280 -53.82 28.24 -2.58
C LYS A 280 -53.59 26.93 -1.84
N PHE A 281 -53.55 25.83 -2.57
CA PHE A 281 -53.02 24.59 -2.02
C PHE A 281 -51.49 24.69 -1.98
N THR A 282 -50.95 25.40 -0.99
CA THR A 282 -49.56 25.23 -0.58
C THR A 282 -49.53 24.13 0.47
N ALA A 283 -49.20 22.91 0.04
CA ALA A 283 -48.94 21.80 0.95
C ALA A 283 -47.53 21.99 1.51
N ASP A 284 -47.41 22.79 2.57
CA ASP A 284 -46.16 22.86 3.32
C ASP A 284 -46.02 21.58 4.14
N ILE A 285 -44.94 20.84 3.91
CA ILE A 285 -44.60 19.64 4.67
C ILE A 285 -44.07 20.09 6.03
N LEU A 286 -44.80 19.78 7.09
CA LEU A 286 -44.40 20.10 8.45
C LEU A 286 -44.05 18.85 9.24
N CYS A 287 -42.98 19.07 9.99
CA CYS A 287 -42.43 18.41 11.15
C CYS A 287 -42.00 19.61 12.01
#